data_AF-A0A699SQT5-F1
#
_entry.id   AF-A0A699SQT5-F1
#
_cell.length_a   1.000
_cell.length_b   1.000
_cell.length_c   1.000
_cell.angle_alpha   90.00
_cell.angle_beta   90.00
_cell.angle_gamma   90.00
#
_symmetry.space_group_name_H-M   'P 1'
#
loop_
_entity.id
_entity.type
_entity.pdbx_description
1 polymer ?
#
loop_
_entity_poly.entity_id
_entity_poly.type
_entity_poly.pdbx_seq_one_letter_code
_entity_poly.pdbx_strand_id
1 'polypeptide(L)' 'AEAVATAYFTQNRSIIRLRHGKTPYKLLHSKLPDLSFFHVFGALCYPKNNSKNLGKLQPKADIGIFIGYALTKKAF' A
#
# COMPACT_ATOMS: atom_id res chain seq x y z
N ALA A 1 -0.93 -18.44 -12.24
CA ALA A 1 -0.82 -18.56 -10.77
C ALA A 1 -0.01 -17.42 -10.15
N GLU A 2 1.15 -17.08 -10.72
CA GLU A 2 2.06 -16.02 -10.24
C GLU A 2 1.37 -14.66 -10.01
N ALA A 3 0.65 -14.13 -11.00
CA ALA A 3 -0.02 -12.81 -10.87
C ALA A 3 -0.98 -12.70 -9.67
N VAL A 4 -1.68 -13.78 -9.33
CA VAL A 4 -2.63 -13.81 -8.19
C VAL A 4 -1.86 -13.83 -6.87
N ALA A 5 -0.79 -14.63 -6.78
CA ALA A 5 0.08 -14.67 -5.61
C ALA A 5 0.76 -13.30 -5.39
N THR A 6 1.25 -12.68 -6.46
CA THR A 6 1.84 -11.34 -6.45
C THR A 6 0.86 -10.28 -5.95
N ALA A 7 -0.40 -10.30 -6.43
CA ALA A 7 -1.43 -9.37 -5.97
C ALA A 7 -1.80 -9.58 -4.49
N TYR A 8 -1.92 -10.84 -4.06
CA TYR A 8 -2.21 -11.17 -2.66
C TYR A 8 -1.07 -10.72 -1.74
N PHE A 9 0.17 -10.93 -2.16
CA PHE A 9 1.38 -10.57 -1.42
C PHE A 9 1.51 -9.06 -1.17
N THR A 10 1.24 -8.23 -2.20
CA THR A 10 1.19 -6.77 -2.04
C THR A 10 0.02 -6.33 -1.20
N GLN A 11 -1.20 -6.76 -1.55
CA GLN A 11 -2.42 -6.31 -0.87
C GLN A 11 -2.39 -6.59 0.64
N ASN A 12 -1.87 -7.74 1.06
CA ASN A 12 -1.76 -8.09 2.48
C ASN A 12 -0.79 -7.21 3.27
N ARG A 13 0.18 -6.58 2.59
CA ARG A 13 1.24 -5.77 3.21
C ARG A 13 1.02 -4.28 3.05
N SER A 14 0.28 -3.81 2.04
CA SER A 14 0.07 -2.39 1.76
C SER A 14 -1.33 -1.86 2.12
N ILE A 15 -2.37 -2.69 2.03
CA ILE A 15 -3.75 -2.22 2.28
C ILE A 15 -4.02 -2.12 3.77
N ILE A 16 -4.33 -0.91 4.25
CA ILE A 16 -4.76 -0.68 5.63
C ILE A 16 -6.27 -0.94 5.72
N ARG A 17 -6.67 -1.87 6.59
CA ARG A 17 -8.09 -2.09 6.93
C ARG A 17 -8.56 -0.97 7.85
N LEU A 18 -9.46 -0.11 7.37
CA LEU A 18 -10.01 1.04 8.10
C LEU A 18 -10.48 0.68 9.52
N ARG A 19 -11.16 -0.46 9.70
CA ARG A 19 -11.68 -0.91 11.00
C ARG A 19 -10.60 -1.09 12.09
N HIS A 20 -9.37 -1.42 11.70
CA HIS A 20 -8.30 -1.78 12.63
C HIS A 20 -7.08 -0.85 12.53
N GLY A 21 -7.00 0.01 11.50
CA GLY A 21 -5.83 0.83 11.23
C GLY A 21 -4.54 0.03 10.96
N LYS A 22 -4.67 -1.26 10.60
CA LYS A 22 -3.54 -2.18 10.39
C LYS A 22 -3.69 -2.92 9.05
N THR A 23 -2.58 -3.35 8.48
CA THR A 23 -2.55 -4.23 7.30
C THR A 23 -2.87 -5.68 7.71
N PRO A 24 -3.41 -6.52 6.80
CA PRO A 24 -3.65 -7.93 7.09
C PRO A 24 -2.42 -8.67 7.63
N TYR A 25 -1.22 -8.40 7.09
CA TYR A 25 0.03 -8.97 7.57
C TYR A 25 0.29 -8.63 9.05
N LYS A 26 0.10 -7.36 9.43
CA LYS A 26 0.28 -6.90 10.81
C LYS A 26 -0.77 -7.48 11.74
N LEU A 27 -1.98 -7.74 11.26
CA LEU A 27 -3.03 -8.39 12.04
C LEU A 27 -2.67 -9.86 12.33
N LEU A 28 -2.18 -10.59 11.32
CA LEU A 28 -1.89 -12.02 11.43
C LEU A 28 -0.60 -12.30 12.21
N HIS A 29 0.46 -11.53 11.95
CA HIS A 29 1.79 -11.80 12.50
C HIS A 29 2.17 -10.88 13.66
N SER A 30 1.31 -9.91 14.01
CA SER A 30 1.63 -8.85 15.00
C SER A 30 2.94 -8.09 14.70
N LYS A 31 3.43 -8.14 13.45
CA LYS A 31 4.69 -7.58 12.99
C LYS A 31 4.44 -6.60 11.84
N LEU A 32 5.19 -5.51 11.79
CA LEU A 32 5.18 -4.63 10.62
C LEU A 32 5.70 -5.39 9.39
N PRO A 33 5.05 -5.28 8.22
CA PRO A 33 5.59 -5.86 7.02
C PRO A 33 6.91 -5.17 6.68
N ASP A 34 7.93 -5.98 6.38
CA ASP A 34 9.12 -5.45 5.71
C ASP A 34 8.71 -5.05 4.28
N LEU A 35 9.08 -3.85 3.86
CA LEU A 35 8.79 -3.29 2.54
C LEU A 35 10.08 -2.99 1.76
N SER A 36 11.25 -3.35 2.30
CA SER A 36 12.58 -3.04 1.73
C SER A 36 12.82 -3.67 0.35
N PHE A 37 12.09 -4.73 0.00
CA PHE A 37 12.19 -5.40 -1.29
C PHE A 37 11.46 -4.66 -2.42
N PHE A 38 10.62 -3.67 -2.09
CA PHE A 38 9.93 -2.90 -3.12
C PHE A 38 10.86 -1.83 -3.70
N HIS A 39 10.75 -1.62 -5.00
CA HIS A 39 11.39 -0.54 -5.73
C HIS A 39 10.55 0.73 -5.66
N VAL A 40 11.19 1.81 -5.23
CA VAL A 40 10.62 3.16 -5.23
C VAL A 40 10.83 3.75 -6.62
N PHE A 41 9.74 3.99 -7.36
CA PHE A 41 9.80 4.57 -8.71
C PHE A 41 10.05 6.09 -8.72
N GLY A 42 10.27 6.69 -7.54
CA GLY A 42 10.61 8.11 -7.38
C GLY A 42 9.49 9.11 -7.71
N ALA A 43 8.39 8.65 -8.32
CA ALA A 43 7.26 9.49 -8.67
C ALA A 43 6.30 9.68 -7.50
N LEU A 44 5.90 10.93 -7.25
CA LEU A 44 4.79 11.24 -6.36
C LEU A 44 3.47 10.76 -6.98
N CYS A 45 2.59 10.23 -6.14
CA CYS A 45 1.21 9.92 -6.50
C CYS A 45 0.26 10.74 -5.63
N TYR A 46 -0.88 11.11 -6.22
CA TYR A 46 -1.91 11.90 -5.55
C TYR A 46 -3.23 11.12 -5.52
N PRO A 47 -3.33 10.03 -4.73
CA PRO A 47 -4.56 9.27 -4.61
C PRO A 47 -5.70 10.16 -4.11
N LYS A 48 -6.87 10.02 -4.73
CA LYS A 48 -8.07 10.75 -4.32
C LYS A 48 -8.44 10.39 -2.88
N ASN A 49 -8.52 11.40 -2.02
CA ASN A 49 -9.01 11.24 -0.67
C ASN A 49 -10.54 11.09 -0.72
N ASN A 50 -11.03 9.89 -0.42
CA ASN A 50 -12.46 9.53 -0.44
C ASN A 50 -13.10 9.63 0.96
N SER A 51 -12.52 10.38 1.89
CA SER A 51 -13.11 10.61 3.21
C SER A 51 -14.46 11.30 3.09
N LYS A 52 -15.47 10.77 3.77
CA LYS A 52 -16.84 11.32 3.80
C LYS A 52 -16.91 12.70 4.47
N ASN A 53 -15.88 13.09 5.24
CA ASN A 53 -15.85 14.30 6.05
C ASN A 53 -14.99 15.42 5.44
N LEU A 54 -14.72 15.39 4.13
CA LEU A 54 -13.93 16.42 3.46
C LEU A 54 -14.70 17.74 3.32
N GLY A 55 -14.22 18.78 4.00
CA GLY A 55 -14.72 20.15 3.83
C GLY A 55 -14.29 20.78 2.49
N LYS A 56 -14.96 21.86 2.07
CA LYS A 56 -14.73 22.52 0.76
C LYS A 56 -13.29 22.97 0.50
N LEU A 57 -12.54 23.30 1.57
CA LEU A 57 -11.15 23.79 1.51
C LEU A 57 -10.11 22.73 1.89
N GLN A 58 -10.53 21.49 2.18
CA GLN A 58 -9.62 20.42 2.57
C GLN A 58 -8.96 19.78 1.33
N PRO A 59 -7.72 19.29 1.44
CA PRO A 59 -7.04 18.58 0.35
C PRO A 59 -7.87 17.39 -0.16
N LYS A 60 -8.11 17.35 -1.47
CA LYS A 60 -8.89 16.27 -2.12
C LYS A 60 -8.05 15.06 -2.51
N ALA A 61 -6.74 15.14 -2.33
CA ALA A 61 -5.81 14.06 -2.62
C ALA A 61 -4.77 13.98 -1.50
N ASP A 62 -4.43 12.76 -1.13
CA ASP A 62 -3.30 12.51 -0.23
C ASP A 62 -2.01 12.48 -1.06
N ILE A 63 -0.85 12.65 -0.43
CA ILE A 63 0.44 12.53 -1.09
C ILE A 63 0.99 11.13 -0.81
N GLY A 64 1.41 10.43 -1.86
CA GLY A 64 2.08 9.15 -1.77
C GLY A 64 3.25 9.05 -2.74
N ILE A 65 3.94 7.92 -2.71
CA ILE A 65 5.04 7.60 -3.63
C ILE A 65 4.66 6.30 -4.34
N PHE A 66 4.94 6.23 -5.65
CA PHE A 66 4.78 4.98 -6.39
C PHE A 66 5.84 3.96 -5.98
N ILE A 67 5.35 2.81 -5.52
CA ILE A 67 6.15 1.67 -5.10
C ILE A 67 5.72 0.48 -5.96
N GLY A 68 6.68 -0.24 -6.52
CA GLY A 68 6.44 -1.51 -7.21
C GLY A 68 7.57 -2.49 -6.93
N TYR A 69 7.65 -3.58 -7.69
CA TYR A 69 8.67 -4.60 -7.43
C TYR A 69 10.03 -4.23 -8.04
N ALA A 70 11.11 -4.62 -7.36
CA ALA A 70 12.45 -4.55 -7.94
C ALA A 70 12.56 -5.49 -9.14
N LEU A 71 13.19 -5.02 -10.23
CA LEU A 71 13.44 -5.84 -11.44
C LEU A 71 14.15 -7.17 -11.10
N THR A 72 14.97 -7.16 -10.06
CA THR A 72 15.83 -8.27 -9.65
C THR A 72 15.21 -9.18 -8.59
N LYS A 73 14.10 -8.78 -7.97
CA LYS A 73 13.39 -9.60 -6.97
C LYS A 73 11.93 -9.77 -7.39
N LYS A 74 11.66 -10.88 -8.09
CA LYS A 74 10.30 -11.37 -8.24
C LYS A 74 9.80 -11.79 -6.86
N ALA A 75 8.74 -11.14 -6.37
CA ALA A 75 8.06 -11.63 -5.19
C ALA A 75 7.31 -12.91 -5.56
N PHE A 76 7.53 -13.94 -4.74
CA PHE A 76 6.96 -15.28 -4.86
C PHE A 76 5.42 -15.27 -4.85
#